data_AF-A0A969T6N5-F1
#
_entry.id   AF-A0A969T6N5-F1
#
_cell.length_a   1.000
_cell.length_b   1.000
_cell.length_c   1.000
_cell.angle_alpha   90.00
_cell.angle_beta   90.00
_cell.angle_gamma   90.00
#
_symmetry.space_group_name_H-M   'P 1'
#
loop_
_entity.id
_entity.type
_entity.pdbx_description
1 polymer ?
#
loop_
_entity_poly.entity_id
_entity_poly.type
_entity_poly.pdbx_seq_one_letter_code
_entity_poly.pdbx_strand_id
1 'polypeptide(L)'
;MTNIIKHIENQGGMLSGQLAEYLVSTQNLTETTARKRIERLQSPIHKLKGLFADNQSFIYHSDNYNNQEYFECLEMAFEKSAKRCYAVIVAINYSHGIISKIDLPNFTFSPKTKIKGHLLYSTLIDKLKQTNVLVDYDEEHYTLNNFLLKDLKPNFRHYKSI
;
A
#
# COMPACT_ATOMS: atom_id res chain seq x y z
N MET A 1 6.33 -4.63 27.80
CA MET A 1 6.01 -3.78 26.63
C MET A 1 6.21 -4.48 25.27
N THR A 2 6.43 -5.80 25.18
CA THR A 2 7.71 -6.19 24.59
C THR A 2 7.73 -7.17 23.39
N ASN A 3 6.64 -7.83 23.00
CA ASN A 3 6.72 -8.82 21.88
C ASN A 3 6.05 -8.34 20.59
N ILE A 4 4.78 -7.94 20.63
CA ILE A 4 4.03 -7.56 19.41
C ILE A 4 4.59 -6.30 18.72
N ILE A 5 4.97 -5.27 19.48
CA ILE A 5 5.49 -4.01 18.93
C ILE A 5 6.83 -4.27 18.22
N LYS A 6 7.76 -4.94 18.90
CA LYS A 6 9.04 -5.37 18.32
C LYS A 6 8.86 -6.29 17.12
N HIS A 7 7.87 -7.19 17.17
CA HIS A 7 7.57 -8.05 16.05
C HIS A 7 7.13 -7.24 14.82
N ILE A 8 6.27 -6.23 14.98
CA ILE A 8 5.88 -5.34 13.88
C ILE A 8 7.08 -4.54 13.36
N GLU A 9 7.86 -3.95 14.27
CA GLU A 9 9.05 -3.16 13.96
C GLU A 9 10.08 -3.95 13.13
N ASN A 10 10.37 -5.19 13.55
CA ASN A 10 11.32 -6.09 12.87
C ASN A 10 10.83 -6.61 11.51
N GLN A 11 9.57 -6.36 11.15
CA GLN A 11 8.97 -6.86 9.90
C GLN A 11 8.78 -5.76 8.87
N GLY A 12 9.02 -4.48 9.20
CA GLY A 12 8.75 -3.34 8.32
C GLY A 12 7.26 -2.97 8.23
N GLY A 13 6.41 -3.97 8.03
CA GLY A 13 4.95 -3.84 8.14
C GLY A 13 4.22 -5.10 7.68
N MET A 14 2.93 -5.23 8.02
CA MET A 14 2.13 -6.41 7.65
C MET A 14 0.62 -6.15 7.66
N LEU A 15 -0.15 -7.03 7.02
CA LEU A 15 -1.60 -6.98 7.08
C LEU A 15 -2.11 -7.38 8.46
N SER A 16 -3.20 -6.76 8.90
CA SER A 16 -3.88 -7.06 10.16
C SER A 16 -4.32 -8.52 10.28
N GLY A 17 -4.60 -9.20 9.16
CA GLY A 17 -4.88 -10.64 9.14
C GLY A 17 -3.65 -11.48 9.50
N GLN A 18 -2.49 -11.17 8.92
CA GLN A 18 -1.22 -11.85 9.22
C GLN A 18 -0.83 -11.67 10.69
N LEU A 19 -1.00 -10.44 11.21
CA LEU A 19 -0.74 -10.18 12.63
C LEU A 19 -1.71 -10.95 13.53
N ALA A 20 -2.97 -11.13 13.13
CA ALA A 20 -3.93 -11.92 13.90
C ALA A 20 -3.53 -13.40 13.94
N GLU A 21 -3.14 -13.97 12.81
CA GLU A 21 -2.63 -15.35 12.71
C GLU A 21 -1.39 -15.57 13.60
N TYR A 22 -0.45 -14.62 13.59
CA TYR A 22 0.71 -14.62 14.47
C TYR A 22 0.31 -14.61 15.96
N LEU A 23 -0.66 -13.78 16.35
CA LEU A 23 -1.11 -13.72 17.74
C LEU A 23 -1.85 -14.98 18.21
N VAL A 24 -2.65 -15.59 17.33
CA VAL A 24 -3.34 -16.86 17.62
C VAL A 24 -2.32 -17.97 17.85
N SER A 25 -1.35 -18.10 16.94
CA SER A 25 -0.32 -19.15 17.00
C SER A 25 0.66 -18.99 18.16
N THR A 26 1.02 -17.77 18.53
CA THR A 26 2.04 -17.52 19.57
C THR A 26 1.49 -17.34 20.98
N GLN A 27 0.22 -16.97 21.13
CA GLN A 27 -0.36 -16.58 22.43
C GLN A 27 -1.64 -17.34 22.77
N ASN A 28 -1.98 -18.40 22.02
CA ASN A 28 -3.16 -19.23 22.21
C ASN A 28 -4.46 -18.39 22.34
N LEU A 29 -4.54 -17.30 21.56
CA LEU A 29 -5.70 -16.41 21.54
C LEU A 29 -6.73 -16.93 20.55
N THR A 30 -8.01 -16.59 20.77
CA THR A 30 -9.01 -16.70 19.71
C THR A 30 -8.79 -15.61 18.65
N GLU A 31 -9.19 -15.85 17.41
CA GLU A 31 -9.10 -14.84 16.33
C GLU A 31 -9.79 -13.53 16.71
N THR A 32 -10.95 -13.61 17.36
CA THR A 32 -11.72 -12.43 17.80
C THR A 32 -10.96 -11.61 18.83
N THR A 33 -10.27 -12.27 19.76
CA THR A 33 -9.41 -11.62 20.76
C THR A 33 -8.19 -10.99 20.10
N ALA A 34 -7.56 -11.69 19.17
CA ALA A 34 -6.43 -11.17 18.39
C ALA A 34 -6.82 -9.90 17.61
N ARG A 35 -7.93 -9.92 16.87
CA ARG A 35 -8.44 -8.75 16.13
C ARG A 35 -8.70 -7.56 17.04
N LYS A 36 -9.40 -7.76 18.17
CA LYS A 36 -9.65 -6.69 19.16
C LYS A 36 -8.36 -6.11 19.72
N ARG A 37 -7.35 -6.95 19.95
CA ARG A 37 -6.04 -6.48 20.45
C ARG A 37 -5.33 -5.62 19.42
N ILE A 38 -5.33 -6.03 18.15
CA ILE A 38 -4.75 -5.27 17.04
C ILE A 38 -5.45 -3.92 16.86
N GLU A 39 -6.77 -3.91 16.96
CA GLU A 39 -7.57 -2.69 16.86
C GLU A 39 -7.20 -1.66 17.92
N ARG A 40 -6.88 -2.12 19.15
CA ARG A 40 -6.47 -1.29 20.28
C ARG A 40 -5.03 -0.80 20.23
N LEU A 41 -4.19 -1.29 19.30
CA LEU A 41 -2.83 -0.78 19.15
C LEU A 41 -2.87 0.72 18.83
N GLN A 42 -2.05 1.49 19.54
CA GLN A 42 -1.87 2.93 19.38
C GLN A 42 -0.42 3.22 19.02
N SER A 43 -0.09 4.50 18.89
CA SER A 43 1.30 4.99 18.78
C SER A 43 2.23 4.24 19.75
N PRO A 44 3.38 3.74 19.29
CA PRO A 44 4.04 4.04 18.00
C PRO A 44 3.57 3.20 16.79
N ILE A 45 2.50 2.42 16.93
CA ILE A 45 1.94 1.60 15.83
C ILE A 45 0.90 2.38 15.03
N HIS A 46 1.09 2.41 13.71
CA HIS A 46 0.18 3.06 12.76
C HIS A 46 -0.55 2.04 11.90
N LYS A 47 -1.72 2.46 11.38
CA LYS A 47 -2.63 1.62 10.60
C LYS A 47 -3.10 2.35 9.35
N LEU A 48 -2.74 1.83 8.17
CA LEU A 48 -3.26 2.29 6.90
C LEU A 48 -4.56 1.54 6.57
N LYS A 49 -5.68 2.28 6.52
CA LYS A 49 -7.04 1.74 6.40
C LYS A 49 -7.71 2.09 5.07
N GLY A 50 -8.63 1.22 4.65
CA GLY A 50 -9.55 1.49 3.54
C GLY A 50 -8.94 1.34 2.14
N LEU A 51 -7.79 0.68 2.03
CA LEU A 51 -7.18 0.29 0.76
C LEU A 51 -7.26 -1.22 0.51
N PHE A 52 -7.27 -2.01 1.58
CA PHE A 52 -7.20 -3.47 1.56
C PHE A 52 -8.59 -4.12 1.64
N ALA A 53 -8.69 -5.34 1.12
CA ALA A 53 -9.88 -6.17 1.19
C ALA A 53 -10.22 -6.56 2.64
N ASP A 54 -11.46 -7.01 2.84
CA ASP A 54 -11.94 -7.54 4.13
C ASP A 54 -11.72 -6.60 5.33
N ASN A 55 -11.75 -5.28 5.07
CA ASN A 55 -11.46 -4.22 6.04
C ASN A 55 -10.10 -4.39 6.75
N GLN A 56 -9.16 -5.09 6.11
CA GLN A 56 -7.80 -5.20 6.60
C GLN A 56 -7.11 -3.84 6.63
N SER A 57 -6.13 -3.74 7.52
CA SER A 57 -5.24 -2.60 7.61
C SER A 57 -3.81 -3.05 7.42
N PHE A 58 -2.98 -2.22 6.80
CA PHE A 58 -1.54 -2.41 6.86
C PHE A 58 -1.00 -1.75 8.13
N ILE A 59 -0.25 -2.52 8.91
CA ILE A 59 0.21 -2.17 10.26
C ILE A 59 1.72 -2.05 10.23
N TYR A 60 2.24 -0.95 10.77
CA TYR A 60 3.67 -0.67 10.79
C TYR A 60 4.06 0.11 12.05
N HIS A 61 5.33 0.03 12.43
CA HIS A 61 5.90 0.88 13.48
C HIS A 61 6.30 2.23 12.89
N SER A 62 6.25 3.30 13.70
CA SER A 62 6.64 4.66 13.29
C SER A 62 8.02 4.69 12.64
N ASP A 63 8.97 3.94 13.20
CA ASP A 63 10.36 3.89 12.74
C ASP A 63 10.55 3.18 11.39
N ASN A 64 9.57 2.38 10.94
CA ASN A 64 9.62 1.80 9.61
C ASN A 64 9.12 2.78 8.54
N TYR A 65 8.36 3.82 8.92
CA TYR A 65 7.69 4.65 7.93
C TYR A 65 8.66 5.26 6.92
N ASN A 66 8.33 5.11 5.63
CA ASN A 66 9.05 5.70 4.52
C ASN A 66 10.52 5.22 4.37
N ASN A 67 10.82 3.99 4.80
CA ASN A 67 12.07 3.29 4.50
C ASN A 67 11.85 2.17 3.45
N GLN A 68 12.93 1.55 2.99
CA GLN A 68 12.89 0.46 2.00
C GLN A 68 11.97 -0.69 2.43
N GLU A 69 12.17 -1.23 3.64
CA GLU A 69 11.42 -2.38 4.17
C GLU A 69 9.90 -2.09 4.24
N TYR A 70 9.52 -0.86 4.62
CA TYR A 70 8.13 -0.43 4.63
C TYR A 70 7.51 -0.52 3.23
N PHE A 71 8.21 -0.04 2.20
CA PHE A 71 7.68 -0.06 0.84
C PHE A 71 7.64 -1.47 0.26
N GLU A 72 8.64 -2.31 0.53
CA GLU A 72 8.62 -3.73 0.14
C GLU A 72 7.43 -4.46 0.76
N CYS A 73 7.22 -4.30 2.07
CA CYS A 73 6.09 -4.91 2.76
C CYS A 73 4.75 -4.34 2.31
N LEU A 74 4.68 -3.04 2.01
CA LEU A 74 3.48 -2.40 1.51
C LEU A 74 3.12 -2.87 0.10
N GLU A 75 4.11 -3.03 -0.79
CA GLU A 75 3.92 -3.60 -2.13
C GLU A 75 3.37 -5.02 -2.04
N MET A 76 3.99 -5.90 -1.22
CA MET A 76 3.50 -7.26 -0.98
C MET A 76 2.07 -7.27 -0.42
N ALA A 77 1.76 -6.36 0.50
CA ALA A 77 0.41 -6.23 1.05
C ALA A 77 -0.60 -5.77 -0.01
N PHE A 78 -0.21 -4.89 -0.92
CA PHE A 78 -1.05 -4.48 -2.05
C PHE A 78 -1.27 -5.61 -3.04
N GLU A 79 -0.24 -6.37 -3.41
CA GLU A 79 -0.38 -7.53 -4.29
C GLU A 79 -1.37 -8.54 -3.70
N LYS A 80 -1.25 -8.82 -2.40
CA LYS A 80 -2.10 -9.80 -1.70
C LYS A 80 -3.54 -9.35 -1.49
N SER A 81 -3.75 -8.12 -1.02
CA SER A 81 -5.05 -7.69 -0.48
C SER A 81 -5.57 -6.35 -1.05
N ALA A 82 -4.83 -5.68 -1.94
CA ALA A 82 -5.27 -4.43 -2.57
C ALA A 82 -4.89 -4.34 -4.05
N LYS A 83 -5.37 -5.29 -4.87
CA LYS A 83 -5.06 -5.41 -6.30
C LYS A 83 -5.16 -4.10 -7.09
N ARG A 84 -6.08 -3.20 -6.71
CA ARG A 84 -6.23 -1.88 -7.33
C ARG A 84 -5.04 -0.93 -7.09
N CYS A 85 -4.43 -1.00 -5.91
CA CYS A 85 -3.21 -0.27 -5.57
C CYS A 85 -2.01 -0.91 -6.28
N TYR A 86 -1.93 -2.24 -6.25
CA TYR A 86 -0.86 -2.96 -6.92
C TYR A 86 -0.85 -2.74 -8.44
N ALA A 87 -2.03 -2.68 -9.06
CA ALA A 87 -2.16 -2.35 -10.49
C ALA A 87 -1.56 -0.98 -10.85
N VAL A 88 -1.64 0.02 -9.96
CA VAL A 88 -0.98 1.32 -10.17
C VAL A 88 0.54 1.15 -10.18
N ILE A 89 1.10 0.39 -9.23
CA ILE A 89 2.54 0.12 -9.17
C ILE A 89 3.01 -0.60 -10.43
N VAL A 90 2.29 -1.66 -10.83
CA VAL A 90 2.58 -2.43 -12.03
C VAL A 90 2.50 -1.57 -13.29
N ALA A 91 1.46 -0.73 -13.42
CA ALA A 91 1.28 0.13 -14.59
C ALA A 91 2.40 1.16 -14.76
N ILE A 92 2.83 1.80 -13.66
CA ILE A 92 3.91 2.80 -13.72
C ILE A 92 5.25 2.12 -14.03
N ASN A 93 5.54 0.98 -13.39
CA ASN A 93 6.76 0.24 -13.70
C ASN A 93 6.75 -0.34 -15.12
N TYR A 94 5.59 -0.77 -15.63
CA TYR A 94 5.42 -1.19 -17.03
C TYR A 94 5.69 -0.04 -18.01
N SER A 95 5.28 1.17 -17.64
CA SER A 95 5.56 2.41 -18.39
C SER A 95 6.94 3.00 -18.11
N HIS A 96 7.89 2.19 -17.63
CA HIS A 96 9.27 2.59 -17.34
C HIS A 96 9.39 3.76 -16.34
N GLY A 97 8.59 3.72 -15.28
CA GLY A 97 8.72 4.59 -14.12
C GLY A 97 7.89 5.87 -14.16
N ILE A 98 7.21 6.19 -15.26
CA ILE A 98 6.29 7.34 -15.35
C ILE A 98 5.03 6.99 -16.11
N ILE A 99 3.91 7.65 -15.80
CA ILE A 99 2.66 7.48 -16.54
C ILE A 99 1.87 8.79 -16.59
N SER A 100 1.15 9.03 -17.68
CA SER A 100 0.24 10.17 -17.79
C SER A 100 -0.91 10.07 -16.80
N LYS A 101 -1.27 11.22 -16.22
CA LYS A 101 -2.42 11.35 -15.29
C LYS A 101 -3.74 11.03 -15.97
N ILE A 102 -3.83 11.21 -17.29
CA ILE A 102 -5.01 10.94 -18.11
C ILE A 102 -5.14 9.44 -18.40
N ASP A 103 -4.00 8.75 -18.54
CA ASP A 103 -3.95 7.34 -18.93
C ASP A 103 -3.97 6.39 -17.75
N LEU A 104 -3.37 6.75 -16.61
CA LEU A 104 -3.34 5.92 -15.40
C LEU A 104 -4.72 5.34 -15.00
N PRO A 105 -5.85 6.09 -15.06
CA PRO A 105 -7.16 5.54 -14.76
C PRO A 105 -7.49 4.24 -15.51
N ASN A 106 -7.00 4.09 -16.76
CA ASN A 106 -7.27 2.93 -17.63
C ASN A 106 -6.60 1.65 -17.13
N PHE A 107 -5.59 1.77 -16.26
CA PHE A 107 -4.87 0.65 -15.67
C PHE A 107 -5.37 0.30 -14.27
N THR A 108 -6.31 1.08 -13.71
CA THR A 108 -6.83 0.84 -12.37
C THR A 108 -8.15 0.09 -12.40
N PHE A 109 -8.41 -0.72 -11.37
CA PHE A 109 -9.74 -1.31 -11.14
C PHE A 109 -10.71 -0.35 -10.43
N SER A 110 -10.45 0.96 -10.50
CA SER A 110 -11.18 2.00 -9.77
C SER A 110 -11.98 2.87 -10.74
N PRO A 111 -13.31 2.98 -10.57
CA PRO A 111 -14.13 3.75 -11.49
C PRO A 111 -13.90 5.26 -11.31
N LYS A 112 -14.06 6.01 -12.42
CA LYS A 112 -14.07 7.49 -12.40
C LYS A 112 -15.36 8.06 -11.79
N THR A 113 -16.45 7.28 -11.79
CA THR A 113 -17.75 7.64 -11.23
C THR A 113 -18.14 6.70 -10.09
N LYS A 114 -19.04 7.15 -9.21
CA LYS A 114 -19.37 6.43 -7.98
C LYS A 114 -20.12 5.13 -8.31
N ILE A 115 -19.54 4.00 -7.94
CA ILE A 115 -20.18 2.68 -7.97
C ILE A 115 -20.19 2.15 -6.54
N LYS A 116 -21.35 1.66 -6.07
CA LYS A 116 -21.52 1.14 -4.71
C LYS A 116 -20.51 0.01 -4.44
N GLY A 117 -19.75 0.14 -3.36
CA GLY A 117 -18.73 -0.84 -2.97
C GLY A 117 -17.36 -0.68 -3.66
N HIS A 118 -17.24 0.24 -4.64
CA HIS A 118 -15.97 0.51 -5.31
C HIS A 118 -15.29 1.77 -4.76
N LEU A 119 -13.96 1.71 -4.67
CA LEU A 119 -13.14 2.88 -4.37
C LEU A 119 -12.98 3.70 -5.64
N LEU A 120 -13.41 4.95 -5.61
CA LEU A 120 -13.23 5.91 -6.70
C LEU A 120 -11.75 6.08 -7.05
N TYR A 121 -11.48 6.32 -8.33
CA TYR A 121 -10.13 6.60 -8.82
C TYR A 121 -9.49 7.79 -8.08
N SER A 122 -10.22 8.90 -7.93
CA SER A 122 -9.71 10.08 -7.21
C SER A 122 -9.29 9.74 -5.77
N THR A 123 -10.15 9.02 -5.04
CA THR A 123 -9.85 8.59 -3.67
C THR A 123 -8.68 7.59 -3.61
N LEU A 124 -8.53 6.72 -4.60
CA LEU A 124 -7.36 5.83 -4.70
C LEU A 124 -6.07 6.66 -4.84
N ILE A 125 -6.05 7.61 -5.79
CA ILE A 125 -4.89 8.48 -6.02
C ILE A 125 -4.55 9.29 -4.77
N ASP A 126 -5.54 9.92 -4.13
CA ASP A 126 -5.33 10.71 -2.91
C ASP A 126 -4.70 9.86 -1.80
N LYS A 127 -5.21 8.63 -1.61
CA LYS A 127 -4.67 7.71 -0.61
C LYS A 127 -3.25 7.25 -0.93
N LEU A 128 -2.95 6.94 -2.20
CA LEU A 128 -1.60 6.54 -2.61
C LEU A 128 -0.58 7.69 -2.49
N LYS A 129 -1.02 8.93 -2.72
CA LYS A 129 -0.22 10.13 -2.45
C LYS A 129 0.03 10.33 -0.96
N GLN A 130 -1.00 10.18 -0.12
CA GLN A 130 -0.86 10.28 1.34
C GLN A 130 0.07 9.21 1.93
N THR A 131 0.18 8.04 1.31
CA THR A 131 1.10 6.98 1.72
C THR A 131 2.49 7.12 1.09
N ASN A 132 2.75 8.19 0.35
CA ASN A 132 3.99 8.43 -0.38
C ASN A 132 4.34 7.31 -1.38
N VAL A 133 3.35 6.54 -1.84
CA VAL A 133 3.51 5.48 -2.86
C VAL A 133 3.53 6.10 -4.25
N LEU A 134 2.63 7.04 -4.48
CA LEU A 134 2.48 7.78 -5.73
C LEU A 134 2.91 9.23 -5.50
N VAL A 135 3.69 9.78 -6.43
CA VAL A 135 4.15 11.17 -6.39
C VAL A 135 3.93 11.81 -7.76
N ASP A 136 3.75 13.13 -7.77
CA ASP A 136 3.75 13.89 -9.02
C ASP A 136 5.20 13.94 -9.55
N TYR A 137 5.39 13.49 -10.79
CA TYR A 137 6.68 13.66 -11.47
C TYR A 137 6.76 15.08 -12.06
N ASP A 138 5.68 15.50 -12.73
CA ASP A 138 5.44 16.84 -13.23
C ASP A 138 3.93 17.15 -13.21
N GLU A 139 3.49 18.19 -13.92
CA GLU A 139 2.09 18.58 -14.01
C GLU A 139 1.19 17.53 -14.66
N GLU A 140 1.72 16.74 -15.62
CA GLU A 140 0.97 15.82 -16.48
C GLU A 140 1.20 14.35 -16.14
N HIS A 141 2.24 14.02 -15.38
CA HIS A 141 2.68 12.66 -15.11
C HIS A 141 2.78 12.33 -13.62
N TYR A 142 2.52 11.06 -13.31
CA TYR A 142 2.83 10.45 -12.02
C TYR A 142 4.08 9.59 -12.12
N THR A 143 4.78 9.43 -10.99
CA THR A 143 5.79 8.40 -10.76
C THR A 143 5.57 7.73 -9.39
N LEU A 144 6.33 6.68 -9.11
CA LEU A 144 6.31 6.00 -7.81
C LEU A 144 7.39 6.57 -6.90
N ASN A 145 7.28 6.25 -5.61
CA ASN A 145 8.41 6.37 -4.70
C ASN A 145 9.64 5.64 -5.26
N ASN A 146 10.85 6.17 -5.02
CA ASN A 146 12.10 5.55 -5.46
C ASN A 146 12.29 4.12 -4.94
N PHE A 147 11.74 3.78 -3.77
CA PHE A 147 11.79 2.44 -3.20
C PHE A 147 10.85 1.43 -3.90
N LEU A 148 9.95 1.90 -4.77
CA LEU A 148 9.01 1.09 -5.55
C LEU A 148 9.31 1.10 -7.06
N LEU A 149 10.25 1.94 -7.51
CA LEU A 149 10.66 2.02 -8.91
C LEU A 149 11.59 0.87 -9.27
N LYS A 150 11.29 0.17 -10.36
CA LYS A 150 12.20 -0.83 -10.95
C LYS A 150 13.31 -0.17 -11.77
N ASP A 151 12.98 0.94 -12.43
CA ASP A 151 13.90 1.75 -13.22
C ASP A 151 14.03 3.16 -12.61
N LEU A 152 15.21 3.50 -12.08
CA LEU A 152 15.48 4.80 -11.47
C LEU A 152 15.61 5.96 -12.49
N LYS A 153 15.66 5.64 -13.79
CA LYS A 153 15.74 6.62 -14.88
C LYS A 153 14.51 6.47 -15.77
N PRO A 154 13.47 7.30 -15.57
CA PRO A 154 12.25 7.19 -16.37
C PRO A 154 12.52 7.37 -17.86
N ASN A 155 11.95 6.50 -18.68
CA ASN A 155 12.18 6.53 -20.12
C ASN A 155 11.00 7.10 -20.91
N PHE A 156 11.04 8.41 -21.14
CA PHE A 156 10.05 9.15 -21.94
C PHE A 156 9.94 8.67 -23.40
N ARG A 157 10.94 7.98 -23.96
CA ARG A 157 10.89 7.52 -25.35
C ARG A 157 9.86 6.41 -25.54
N HIS A 158 9.62 5.59 -24.51
CA HIS A 158 8.62 4.52 -24.57
C HIS A 158 7.19 5.02 -24.33
N TYR A 159 7.00 6.14 -23.62
CA TYR A 159 5.69 6.76 -23.41
C TYR A 159 5.00 7.23 -24.71
N LYS A 160 5.78 7.59 -25.76
CA LYS A 160 5.25 8.13 -27.02
C LYS A 160 5.12 7.11 -28.16
N SER A 161 5.40 5.82 -27.93
CA SER A 161 5.50 4.82 -29.00
C SER A 161 4.26 3.92 -29.16
N ILE A 162 3.10 4.32 -28.64
CA ILE A 162 1.83 3.63 -28.87
C ILE A 162 0.82 4.63 -29.44
#